data_AF-A0A8X6J647-F1
#
_entry.id   AF-A0A8X6J647-F1
#
_cell.length_a   1.000
_cell.length_b   1.000
_cell.length_c   1.000
_cell.angle_alpha   90.00
_cell.angle_beta   90.00
_cell.angle_gamma   90.00
#
_symmetry.space_group_name_H-M   'P 1'
#
loop_
_entity.id
_entity.type
_entity.pdbx_description
1 polymer ?
#
loop_
_entity_poly.entity_id
_entity_poly.type
_entity_poly.pdbx_seq_one_letter_code
_entity_poly.pdbx_strand_id
1 'polypeptide(L)'
;MWYDRDIDLLMKRTKNRPIPSGRVLAESALEFGITLGILSVFIMAIAVNYISAALLAVSILFYVFIYTIWLKRRTPQNIVIGGAAGAFPPMIGWAAVTNSVSWESFILFLVIFMWTPPHFWALSLK
;
A
#
# COMPACT_ATOMS: atom_id res chain seq x y z
N MET A 1 -3.12 -5.81 10.49
CA MET A 1 -3.87 -4.74 9.77
C MET A 1 -5.28 -4.71 10.32
N TRP A 2 -5.99 -3.57 10.26
CA TRP A 2 -7.37 -3.49 10.79
C TRP A 2 -8.32 -4.52 10.13
N TYR A 3 -8.21 -4.67 8.81
CA TYR A 3 -9.05 -5.58 8.02
C TYR A 3 -8.69 -7.05 8.25
N ASP A 4 -7.40 -7.37 8.43
CA ASP A 4 -6.91 -8.74 8.58
C ASP A 4 -6.81 -9.22 10.03
N ARG A 5 -7.44 -8.51 10.96
CA ARG A 5 -7.36 -8.83 12.39
C ARG A 5 -7.87 -10.24 12.72
N ASP A 6 -8.88 -10.70 11.99
CA ASP A 6 -9.49 -12.03 12.08
C ASP A 6 -8.52 -13.15 11.71
N ILE A 7 -7.84 -13.01 10.57
CA ILE A 7 -6.86 -14.01 10.11
C ILE A 7 -5.54 -13.92 10.90
N ASP A 8 -5.15 -12.69 11.29
CA ASP A 8 -3.92 -12.48 12.06
C ASP A 8 -3.99 -13.17 13.44
N LEU A 9 -5.18 -13.26 14.05
CA LEU A 9 -5.44 -13.95 15.32
C LEU A 9 -5.18 -15.46 15.25
N LEU A 10 -5.46 -16.09 14.11
CA LEU A 10 -5.33 -17.54 13.92
C LEU A 10 -3.89 -17.99 13.61
N MET A 11 -3.00 -17.03 13.31
CA MET A 11 -1.64 -17.32 12.85
C MET A 11 -0.63 -17.22 14.00
N LYS A 12 0.17 -18.28 14.22
CA LYS A 12 1.27 -18.30 15.22
C LYS A 12 2.20 -17.08 15.11
N ARG A 13 2.50 -16.66 13.88
CA ARG A 13 3.40 -15.53 13.60
C ARG A 13 2.82 -14.16 13.95
N THR A 14 1.52 -13.94 13.77
CA THR A 14 0.91 -12.60 13.77
C THR A 14 -0.11 -12.36 14.88
N LYS A 15 -0.48 -13.40 15.64
CA LYS A 15 -1.43 -13.31 16.75
C LYS A 15 -1.05 -12.30 17.84
N ASN A 16 0.24 -12.00 17.99
CA ASN A 16 0.76 -11.05 19.00
C ASN A 16 0.80 -9.60 18.51
N ARG A 17 0.34 -9.30 17.28
CA ARG A 17 0.26 -7.93 16.77
C ARG A 17 -0.70 -7.09 17.63
N PRO A 18 -0.50 -5.75 17.73
CA PRO A 18 -1.24 -4.91 18.67
C PRO A 18 -2.78 -4.99 18.56
N ILE A 19 -3.33 -5.09 17.35
CA ILE A 19 -4.78 -5.17 17.13
C ILE A 19 -5.31 -6.58 17.48
N PRO A 20 -4.80 -7.70 16.90
CA PRO A 20 -5.17 -9.05 17.33
C PRO A 20 -5.02 -9.30 18.83
N SER A 21 -3.94 -8.81 19.45
CA SER A 21 -3.69 -9.04 20.88
C SER A 21 -4.51 -8.13 21.82
N GLY A 22 -5.42 -7.31 21.28
CA GLY A 22 -6.26 -6.39 22.07
C GLY A 22 -5.52 -5.22 22.73
N ARG A 23 -4.24 -5.00 22.42
CA ARG A 23 -3.45 -3.88 22.97
C ARG A 23 -3.86 -2.53 22.38
N VAL A 24 -4.45 -2.55 21.19
CA VAL A 24 -4.98 -1.37 20.50
C VAL A 24 -6.38 -1.71 20.00
N LEU A 25 -7.35 -0.84 20.31
CA LEU A 25 -8.72 -0.95 19.79
C LEU A 25 -8.70 -0.87 18.26
N ALA A 26 -9.40 -1.80 17.62
CA ALA A 26 -9.44 -1.87 16.16
C ALA A 26 -9.99 -0.57 15.57
N GLU A 27 -11.09 -0.05 16.12
CA GLU A 27 -11.73 1.18 15.64
C GLU A 27 -10.78 2.38 15.70
N SER A 28 -10.07 2.57 16.83
CA SER A 28 -9.06 3.63 16.95
C SER A 28 -7.93 3.49 15.92
N ALA A 29 -7.51 2.27 15.61
CA ALA A 29 -6.50 2.04 14.57
C ALA A 29 -7.03 2.36 13.16
N LEU A 30 -8.32 2.13 12.90
CA LEU A 30 -8.97 2.50 11.63
C LEU A 30 -9.08 4.01 11.50
N GLU A 31 -9.60 4.69 12.51
CA GLU A 31 -9.73 6.14 12.55
C GLU A 31 -8.37 6.83 12.35
N PHE A 32 -7.34 6.33 13.04
CA PHE A 32 -5.98 6.80 12.87
C PHE A 32 -5.46 6.61 11.44
N GLY A 33 -5.69 5.43 10.84
CA GLY A 33 -5.28 5.15 9.47
C GLY A 33 -5.99 6.03 8.43
N ILE A 34 -7.30 6.25 8.59
CA ILE A 34 -8.09 7.13 7.71
C ILE A 34 -7.59 8.57 7.84
N THR A 35 -7.40 9.04 9.07
CA THR A 35 -6.93 10.41 9.34
C THR A 35 -5.56 10.65 8.73
N LEU A 36 -4.60 9.74 8.95
CA LEU A 36 -3.28 9.83 8.33
C LEU A 36 -3.33 9.75 6.81
N GLY A 37 -4.17 8.87 6.25
CA GLY A 37 -4.36 8.75 4.81
C GLY A 37 -4.83 10.06 4.18
N ILE A 38 -5.91 10.63 4.70
CA ILE A 38 -6.46 11.91 4.23
C ILE A 38 -5.44 13.04 4.43
N LEU A 39 -4.83 13.13 5.60
CA LEU A 39 -3.88 14.19 5.92
C LEU A 39 -2.65 14.11 5.02
N SER A 40 -2.12 12.92 4.73
CA SER A 40 -0.97 12.75 3.85
C SER A 40 -1.24 13.22 2.42
N VAL A 41 -2.41 12.91 1.87
CA VAL A 41 -2.83 13.37 0.54
C VAL A 41 -3.04 14.88 0.53
N PHE A 42 -3.68 15.42 1.56
CA PHE A 42 -3.92 16.85 1.69
C PHE A 42 -2.62 17.65 1.79
N ILE A 43 -1.68 17.20 2.63
CA ILE A 43 -0.35 17.80 2.75
C ILE A 43 0.38 17.72 1.40
N MET A 44 0.35 16.57 0.73
CA MET A 44 0.99 16.42 -0.59
C MET A 44 0.43 17.40 -1.62
N ALA A 45 -0.90 17.63 -1.61
CA ALA A 45 -1.55 18.53 -2.57
C ALA A 45 -1.13 19.99 -2.39
N ILE A 46 -0.98 20.43 -1.13
CA ILE A 46 -0.66 21.84 -0.80
C ILE A 46 0.85 22.09 -0.80
N ALA A 47 1.64 21.16 -0.26
CA ALA A 47 3.07 21.35 -0.08
C ALA A 47 3.90 20.96 -1.30
N VAL A 48 3.37 20.13 -2.21
CA VAL A 48 4.12 19.60 -3.36
C VAL A 48 3.41 19.91 -4.68
N ASN A 49 2.38 19.14 -5.04
CA ASN A 49 1.50 19.40 -6.18
C ASN A 49 0.33 18.40 -6.25
N TYR A 50 -0.68 18.73 -7.04
CA TYR A 50 -1.88 17.91 -7.22
C TYR A 50 -1.62 16.57 -7.91
N ILE A 51 -0.65 16.47 -8.81
CA ILE A 51 -0.35 15.21 -9.53
C ILE A 51 0.22 14.17 -8.56
N SER A 52 1.18 14.57 -7.72
CA SER A 52 1.78 13.72 -6.69
C SER A 52 0.74 13.29 -5.65
N ALA A 53 -0.15 14.21 -5.26
CA ALA A 53 -1.25 13.92 -4.36
C ALA A 53 -2.25 12.92 -4.95
N ALA A 54 -2.59 13.07 -6.24
CA ALA A 54 -3.46 12.13 -6.93
C ALA A 54 -2.83 10.73 -7.04
N LEU A 55 -1.55 10.63 -7.40
CA LEU A 55 -0.82 9.36 -7.43
C LEU A 55 -0.74 8.71 -6.04
N LEU A 56 -0.49 9.50 -4.99
CA LEU A 56 -0.50 9.01 -3.61
C LEU A 56 -1.89 8.49 -3.21
N ALA A 57 -2.96 9.23 -3.52
CA ALA A 57 -4.32 8.81 -3.24
C ALA A 57 -4.66 7.49 -3.96
N VAL A 58 -4.32 7.38 -5.25
CA VAL A 58 -4.48 6.14 -6.02
C VAL A 58 -3.70 4.99 -5.38
N SER A 59 -2.44 5.21 -4.99
CA SER A 59 -1.62 4.19 -4.33
C SER A 59 -2.25 3.68 -3.02
N ILE A 60 -2.76 4.58 -2.18
CA ILE A 60 -3.42 4.23 -0.91
C ILE A 60 -4.71 3.43 -1.19
N LEU A 61 -5.57 3.93 -2.07
CA LEU A 61 -6.84 3.28 -2.40
C LEU A 61 -6.63 1.91 -3.04
N PHE A 62 -5.66 1.79 -3.94
CA PHE A 62 -5.29 0.53 -4.56
C PHE A 62 -4.81 -0.48 -3.51
N TYR A 63 -3.95 -0.05 -2.58
CA TYR A 63 -3.47 -0.94 -1.51
C TYR A 63 -4.61 -1.43 -0.60
N VAL A 64 -5.55 -0.57 -0.26
CA VAL A 64 -6.67 -0.90 0.63
C VAL A 64 -7.72 -1.76 -0.09
N PHE A 65 -8.28 -1.27 -1.19
CA PHE A 65 -9.41 -1.92 -1.86
C PHE A 65 -8.98 -3.10 -2.73
N ILE A 66 -8.00 -2.89 -3.60
CA ILE A 66 -7.59 -3.91 -4.58
C ILE A 66 -6.75 -4.99 -3.90
N TYR A 67 -5.69 -4.60 -3.20
CA TYR A 67 -4.82 -5.58 -2.55
C TYR A 67 -5.46 -6.18 -1.28
N THR A 68 -5.71 -5.35 -0.26
CA THR A 68 -6.04 -5.85 1.09
C THR A 68 -7.43 -6.48 1.17
N ILE A 69 -8.46 -5.81 0.66
CA ILE A 69 -9.85 -6.28 0.75
C ILE A 69 -10.16 -7.35 -0.30
N TRP A 70 -9.77 -7.10 -1.56
CA TRP A 70 -10.20 -7.95 -2.67
C TRP A 70 -9.25 -9.12 -2.95
N LEU A 71 -8.01 -8.85 -3.35
CA LEU A 71 -7.13 -9.87 -3.91
C LEU A 71 -6.53 -10.79 -2.86
N LYS A 72 -6.09 -10.23 -1.72
CA LYS A 72 -5.35 -10.95 -0.70
C LYS A 72 -6.07 -12.21 -0.21
N ARG A 73 -7.40 -12.15 -0.06
CA ARG A 73 -8.22 -13.28 0.40
C ARG A 73 -8.72 -14.20 -0.72
N ARG A 74 -8.66 -13.76 -1.98
CA ARG A 74 -9.32 -14.46 -3.11
C ARG A 74 -8.38 -15.12 -4.09
N THR A 75 -7.15 -14.62 -4.25
CA THR A 75 -6.26 -15.12 -5.31
C THR A 75 -4.80 -15.21 -4.86
N PRO A 76 -4.03 -16.20 -5.34
CA PRO A 76 -2.58 -16.24 -5.16
C PRO A 76 -1.85 -15.18 -6.01
N GLN A 77 -2.52 -14.60 -7.00
CA GLN A 77 -2.00 -13.50 -7.84
C GLN A 77 -1.97 -12.14 -7.10
N ASN A 78 -2.33 -12.12 -5.82
CA ASN A 78 -2.29 -10.91 -4.99
C ASN A 78 -0.89 -10.28 -4.90
N ILE A 79 0.19 -11.08 -5.04
CA ILE A 79 1.56 -10.60 -4.98
C ILE A 79 1.89 -9.77 -6.21
N VAL A 80 1.48 -10.25 -7.39
CA VAL A 80 1.76 -9.56 -8.67
C VAL A 80 0.92 -8.29 -8.74
N ILE A 81 -0.40 -8.42 -8.64
CA ILE A 81 -1.30 -7.29 -8.84
C ILE A 81 -1.22 -6.32 -7.65
N GLY A 82 -1.16 -6.83 -6.41
CA GLY A 82 -1.02 -6.01 -5.22
C GLY A 82 0.33 -5.30 -5.11
N GLY A 83 1.38 -5.87 -5.73
CA GLY A 83 2.69 -5.25 -5.85
C GLY A 83 2.68 -3.91 -6.59
N ALA A 84 1.66 -3.65 -7.43
CA ALA A 84 1.49 -2.36 -8.10
C ALA A 84 1.42 -1.19 -7.10
N ALA A 85 0.80 -1.37 -5.93
CA ALA A 85 0.77 -0.33 -4.90
C ALA A 85 2.17 0.08 -4.43
N GLY A 86 3.08 -0.90 -4.31
CA GLY A 86 4.46 -0.69 -3.88
C GLY A 86 5.35 -0.08 -4.97
N ALA A 87 4.88 -0.04 -6.22
CA ALA A 87 5.61 0.48 -7.36
C ALA A 87 5.33 1.97 -7.66
N PHE A 88 4.32 2.58 -7.02
CA PHE A 88 4.02 4.02 -7.16
C PHE A 88 5.06 5.00 -6.55
N PRO A 89 5.84 4.68 -5.50
CA PRO A 89 6.72 5.68 -4.87
C PRO A 89 7.72 6.37 -5.82
N PRO A 90 8.41 5.67 -6.75
CA PRO A 90 9.23 6.34 -7.76
C PRO A 90 8.44 7.30 -8.65
N MET A 91 7.21 6.96 -9.03
CA MET A 91 6.36 7.85 -9.83
C MET A 91 5.95 9.09 -9.05
N ILE A 92 5.58 8.92 -7.77
CA ILE A 92 5.23 10.04 -6.87
C ILE A 92 6.44 10.95 -6.70
N GLY A 93 7.64 10.39 -6.49
CA GLY A 93 8.89 11.16 -6.40
C GLY A 93 9.21 11.93 -7.69
N TRP A 94 9.00 11.31 -8.84
CA TRP A 94 9.16 11.98 -10.14
C TRP A 94 8.19 13.14 -10.32
N ALA A 95 6.90 12.90 -10.05
CA ALA A 95 5.86 13.91 -10.14
C ALA A 95 6.07 15.05 -9.11
N ALA A 96 6.67 14.76 -7.95
CA ALA A 96 6.94 15.76 -6.92
C ALA A 96 7.90 16.84 -7.41
N VAL A 97 8.89 16.47 -8.23
CA VAL A 97 9.91 17.40 -8.75
C VAL A 97 9.51 17.98 -10.10
N THR A 98 8.98 17.15 -11.00
CA THR A 98 8.73 17.55 -12.40
C THR A 98 7.33 18.09 -12.64
N ASN A 99 6.42 17.91 -11.68
CA ASN A 99 4.99 18.23 -11.81
C ASN A 99 4.37 17.66 -13.10
N SER A 100 4.78 16.46 -13.48
CA SER A 100 4.26 15.74 -14.65
C SER A 100 4.42 14.23 -14.47
N VAL A 101 3.73 13.45 -15.31
CA VAL A 101 3.97 12.01 -15.44
C VAL A 101 4.48 11.76 -16.85
N SER A 102 5.76 11.39 -16.94
CA SER A 102 6.44 11.11 -18.20
C SER A 102 6.76 9.62 -18.34
N TRP A 103 7.29 9.22 -19.49
CA TRP A 103 7.60 7.82 -19.76
C TRP A 103 8.67 7.26 -18.82
N GLU A 104 9.63 8.08 -18.41
CA GLU A 104 10.68 7.74 -17.44
C GLU A 104 10.07 7.33 -16.08
N SER A 105 9.05 8.05 -15.63
CA SER A 105 8.30 7.74 -14.41
C SER A 105 7.64 6.35 -14.50
N PHE A 106 7.01 6.05 -15.64
CA PHE A 106 6.41 4.74 -15.89
C PHE A 106 7.45 3.61 -15.96
N ILE A 107 8.62 3.85 -16.53
CA ILE A 107 9.71 2.86 -16.55
C ILE A 107 10.15 2.54 -15.11
N LEU A 108 10.34 3.55 -14.26
CA LEU A 108 10.71 3.34 -12.86
C LEU A 108 9.64 2.53 -12.10
N PHE A 109 8.36 2.80 -12.36
CA PHE A 109 7.27 1.98 -11.85
C PHE A 109 7.40 0.53 -12.30
N LEU A 110 7.60 0.28 -13.60
CA LEU A 110 7.69 -1.07 -14.16
C LEU A 110 8.88 -1.84 -13.59
N VAL A 111 10.02 -1.19 -13.37
CA VAL A 111 11.19 -1.82 -12.74
C VAL A 111 10.84 -2.34 -11.35
N ILE A 112 10.24 -1.51 -10.49
CA ILE A 112 9.84 -1.93 -9.14
C ILE A 112 8.73 -2.97 -9.19
N PHE A 113 7.75 -2.79 -10.09
CA PHE A 113 6.64 -3.71 -10.26
C PHE A 113 7.11 -5.10 -10.67
N MET A 114 8.03 -5.20 -11.64
CA MET A 114 8.56 -6.49 -12.11
C MET A 114 9.51 -7.14 -11.10
N TRP A 115 10.20 -6.36 -10.28
CA TRP A 115 11.05 -6.87 -9.20
C TRP A 115 10.26 -7.43 -8.00
N THR A 116 9.05 -6.91 -7.77
CA THR A 116 8.23 -7.26 -6.59
C THR A 116 7.85 -8.76 -6.54
N PRO A 117 7.30 -9.39 -7.59
CA PRO A 117 6.95 -10.81 -7.59
C PRO A 117 8.11 -11.77 -7.27
N PRO A 118 9.27 -11.71 -7.96
CA PRO A 118 10.37 -12.64 -7.68
C PRO A 118 10.92 -12.45 -6.26
N HIS A 119 10.95 -11.22 -5.73
CA HIS A 119 11.37 -10.96 -4.37
C HIS A 119 10.43 -11.59 -3.33
N PHE A 120 9.11 -11.40 -3.47
CA PHE A 120 8.14 -11.95 -2.53
C PHE A 120 7.98 -13.46 -2.66
N TRP A 121 8.04 -14.02 -3.87
CA TRP A 121 7.99 -15.46 -4.06
C TRP A 121 9.18 -16.16 -3.41
N ALA A 122 10.39 -15.59 -3.52
CA ALA A 122 11.57 -16.12 -2.84
C ALA A 122 11.40 -16.17 -1.30
N LEU A 123 10.66 -15.23 -0.72
CA LEU A 123 10.36 -15.22 0.73
C LEU A 123 9.26 -16.22 1.12
N SER A 124 8.38 -16.59 0.19
CA SER A 124 7.28 -17.54 0.42
C SER A 124 7.68 -19.01 0.28
N LEU A 125 8.85 -19.29 -0.30
CA LEU A 125 9.41 -20.63 -0.48
C LEU A 125 10.07 -21.22 0.79
N LYS A 126 9.75 -20.68 1.97
CA LYS A 126 10.22 -21.16 3.28
C LYS A 126 9.09 -21.64 4.16
#